data_AF-A0A1L3GKV0-F1
#
_entry.id   AF-A0A1L3GKV0-F1
#
_cell.length_a   1.000
_cell.length_b   1.000
_cell.length_c   1.000
_cell.angle_alpha   90.00
_cell.angle_beta   90.00
_cell.angle_gamma   90.00
#
_symmetry.space_group_name_H-M   'P 1'
#
loop_
_entity.id
_entity.type
_entity.pdbx_description
1 polymer ?
#
loop_
_entity_poly.entity_id
_entity_poly.type
_entity_poly.pdbx_seq_one_letter_code
_entity_poly.pdbx_strand_id
1 'polypeptide(L)'
;MSAILSETEIFKACRTLFGAEVDLSLDFLSYLQPSGVKVAYRQKVKETHPDTFVGDAAQKRRQTGLFQEVAAAYELIGHFFKQRERGVALVGRSYSSPRPTQPQSTKPPGGFRSSRPTQERPQARRPSGWGASPRQSHLYCGKLPGRTLEFGLFLYYQRLIDYRQLVEALVWQRRQRPNLGDIAQRWGWLTEQEIRAILNSRGHLRRFGEKAVHLQYLSERQLQTLLYYQRSQQQRLGEFFIEKKILTAADIERLVLEQQAHNQKIAAELLRANR
;
A
#
# COMPACT_ATOMS: atom_id res chain seq x y z
N MET A 1 -7.48 30.13 10.43
CA MET A 1 -7.58 29.39 11.71
C MET A 1 -7.08 27.96 11.47
N SER A 2 -5.85 27.69 11.86
CA SER A 2 -5.18 26.41 11.60
C SER A 2 -5.60 25.40 12.67
N ALA A 3 -6.71 24.69 12.43
CA ALA A 3 -7.13 23.62 13.33
C ALA A 3 -6.01 22.56 13.40
N ILE A 4 -5.45 22.38 14.59
CA ILE A 4 -4.59 21.24 14.91
C ILE A 4 -5.50 20.03 14.73
N LEU A 5 -5.27 19.24 13.68
CA LEU A 5 -6.07 18.05 13.42
C LEU A 5 -5.86 17.08 14.58
N SER A 6 -6.94 16.52 15.13
CA SER A 6 -6.80 15.49 16.16
C SER A 6 -6.41 14.16 15.51
N GLU A 7 -5.55 13.39 16.20
CA GLU A 7 -5.13 12.06 15.76
C GLU A 7 -6.34 11.13 15.52
N THR A 8 -7.37 11.27 16.36
CA THR A 8 -8.64 10.56 16.27
C THR A 8 -9.43 10.87 14.99
N GLU A 9 -9.43 12.13 14.53
CA GLU A 9 -10.11 12.52 13.29
C GLU A 9 -9.40 11.98 12.05
N ILE A 10 -8.06 12.01 12.05
CA ILE A 10 -7.26 11.45 10.96
C ILE A 10 -7.47 9.95 10.87
N PHE A 11 -7.44 9.25 12.01
CA PHE A 11 -7.72 7.82 12.02
C PHE A 11 -9.13 7.52 11.54
N LYS A 12 -10.14 8.29 11.97
CA LYS A 12 -11.51 8.12 11.46
C LYS A 12 -11.58 8.32 9.94
N ALA A 13 -10.95 9.37 9.41
CA ALA A 13 -10.88 9.62 7.97
C ALA A 13 -10.18 8.49 7.20
N CYS A 14 -9.08 7.95 7.76
CA CYS A 14 -8.41 6.79 7.21
C CYS A 14 -9.31 5.55 7.21
N ARG A 15 -10.10 5.29 8.26
CA ARG A 15 -11.06 4.16 8.28
C ARG A 15 -12.13 4.32 7.20
N THR A 16 -12.62 5.53 6.96
CA THR A 16 -13.61 5.80 5.91
C THR A 16 -13.04 5.50 4.51
N LEU A 17 -11.78 5.88 4.25
CA LEU A 17 -11.16 5.71 2.94
C LEU A 17 -10.58 4.32 2.67
N PHE A 18 -9.90 3.74 3.66
CA PHE A 18 -9.20 2.47 3.52
C PHE A 18 -10.03 1.27 3.99
N GLY A 19 -11.13 1.52 4.73
CA GLY A 19 -12.00 0.50 5.31
C GLY A 19 -11.71 0.26 6.80
N ALA A 20 -12.69 -0.32 7.49
CA ALA A 20 -12.59 -0.64 8.93
C ALA A 20 -11.56 -1.74 9.23
N GLU A 21 -11.21 -2.54 8.23
CA GLU A 21 -10.26 -3.66 8.35
C GLU A 21 -8.79 -3.22 8.38
N VAL A 22 -8.49 -1.99 7.95
CA VAL A 22 -7.11 -1.49 7.93
C VAL A 22 -6.71 -1.07 9.33
N ASP A 23 -5.65 -1.70 9.86
CA ASP A 23 -5.12 -1.24 11.15
C ASP A 23 -4.36 0.07 10.93
N LEU A 24 -4.79 1.06 11.69
CA LEU A 24 -4.24 2.39 11.59
C LEU A 24 -3.32 2.59 12.79
N SER A 25 -2.03 2.42 12.55
CA SER A 25 -0.99 2.76 13.52
C SER A 25 -0.40 4.14 13.23
N LEU A 26 0.29 4.70 14.22
CA LEU A 26 1.11 5.89 14.02
C LEU A 26 2.17 5.68 12.92
N ASP A 27 2.71 4.46 12.82
CA ASP A 27 3.65 4.10 11.77
C ASP A 27 2.98 4.10 10.39
N PHE A 28 1.73 3.60 10.29
CA PHE A 28 0.94 3.68 9.06
C PHE A 28 0.80 5.14 8.59
N LEU A 29 0.44 6.08 9.48
CA LEU A 29 0.34 7.50 9.12
C LEU A 29 1.69 8.09 8.69
N SER A 30 2.79 7.65 9.29
CA SER A 30 4.14 8.06 8.89
C SER A 30 4.50 7.58 7.48
N TYR A 31 4.01 6.42 7.05
CA TYR A 31 4.30 5.90 5.71
C TYR A 31 3.23 6.24 4.68
N LEU A 32 2.05 6.69 5.11
CA LEU A 32 0.95 7.05 4.23
C LEU A 32 1.41 8.08 3.20
N GLN A 33 1.18 7.78 1.92
CA GLN A 33 1.56 8.63 0.80
C GLN A 33 0.33 9.27 0.15
N PRO A 34 0.43 10.51 -0.38
CA PRO A 34 -0.67 11.16 -1.10
C PRO A 34 -1.19 10.35 -2.30
N SER A 35 -0.31 9.61 -2.97
CA SER A 35 -0.69 8.72 -4.09
C SER A 35 -1.60 7.58 -3.64
N GLY A 36 -1.30 6.93 -2.51
CA GLY A 36 -2.12 5.86 -1.93
C GLY A 36 -3.51 6.36 -1.52
N VAL A 37 -3.57 7.52 -0.90
CA VAL A 37 -4.83 8.18 -0.49
C VAL A 37 -5.68 8.54 -1.70
N LYS A 38 -5.07 9.07 -2.77
CA LYS A 38 -5.78 9.35 -4.04
C LYS A 38 -6.37 8.10 -4.67
N VAL A 39 -5.66 6.97 -4.63
CA VAL A 39 -6.16 5.70 -5.17
C VAL A 39 -7.34 5.18 -4.35
N ALA A 40 -7.22 5.18 -3.02
CA ALA A 40 -8.30 4.77 -2.12
C ALA A 40 -9.55 5.64 -2.28
N TYR A 41 -9.37 6.96 -2.37
CA TYR A 41 -10.45 7.91 -2.63
C TYR A 41 -11.16 7.63 -3.97
N ARG A 42 -10.42 7.49 -5.07
CA ARG A 42 -11.00 7.18 -6.39
C ARG A 42 -11.80 5.87 -6.36
N GLN A 43 -11.31 4.88 -5.64
CA GLN A 43 -11.98 3.59 -5.49
C GLN A 43 -13.29 3.74 -4.70
N LYS A 44 -13.26 4.41 -3.54
CA LYS A 44 -14.44 4.66 -2.70
C LYS A 44 -15.49 5.53 -3.38
N VAL A 45 -15.07 6.56 -4.09
CA VAL A 45 -15.97 7.39 -4.91
C VAL A 45 -16.69 6.55 -5.94
N LYS A 46 -15.99 5.68 -6.68
CA LYS A 46 -16.63 4.79 -7.66
C LYS A 46 -17.62 3.79 -7.03
N GLU A 47 -17.45 3.44 -5.76
CA GLU A 47 -18.36 2.54 -5.04
C GLU A 47 -19.59 3.27 -4.49
N THR A 48 -19.44 4.55 -4.11
CA THR A 48 -20.46 5.35 -3.43
C THR A 48 -21.14 6.38 -4.33
N HIS A 49 -20.78 6.44 -5.62
CA HIS A 49 -21.29 7.47 -6.53
C HIS A 49 -22.80 7.31 -6.74
N PRO A 50 -23.60 8.40 -6.59
CA PRO A 50 -25.05 8.34 -6.70
C PRO A 50 -25.53 7.81 -8.08
N ASP A 51 -24.84 8.16 -9.16
CA ASP A 51 -25.18 7.69 -10.52
C ASP A 51 -24.93 6.20 -10.77
N THR A 52 -24.23 5.50 -9.86
CA THR A 52 -24.04 4.05 -9.97
C THR A 52 -25.25 3.28 -9.43
N PHE A 53 -26.16 3.95 -8.70
CA PHE A 53 -27.32 3.33 -8.08
C PHE A 53 -28.63 3.76 -8.76
N VAL A 54 -29.23 2.83 -9.50
CA VAL A 54 -30.61 2.93 -9.98
C VAL A 54 -31.50 2.33 -8.88
N GLY A 55 -32.07 3.18 -8.03
CA GLY A 55 -32.87 2.74 -6.88
C GLY A 55 -33.70 3.87 -6.25
N ASP A 56 -34.40 3.51 -5.16
CA ASP A 56 -35.36 4.36 -4.44
C ASP A 56 -34.72 5.66 -3.89
N ALA A 57 -35.52 6.72 -3.72
CA ALA A 57 -35.05 8.04 -3.31
C ALA A 57 -34.33 8.02 -1.94
N ALA A 58 -34.76 7.12 -1.04
CA ALA A 58 -34.10 6.91 0.25
C ALA A 58 -32.68 6.32 0.09
N GLN A 59 -32.47 5.42 -0.86
CA GLN A 59 -31.17 4.80 -1.12
C GLN A 59 -30.20 5.82 -1.75
N LYS A 60 -30.68 6.65 -2.69
CA LYS A 60 -29.89 7.75 -3.27
C LYS A 60 -29.43 8.77 -2.21
N ARG A 61 -30.29 9.11 -1.24
CA ARG A 61 -29.92 10.00 -0.12
C ARG A 61 -28.83 9.40 0.75
N ARG A 62 -28.93 8.11 1.10
CA ARG A 62 -27.89 7.41 1.88
C ARG A 62 -26.55 7.38 1.14
N GLN A 63 -26.55 7.07 -0.16
CA GLN A 63 -25.33 7.05 -0.98
C GLN A 63 -24.71 8.44 -1.12
N THR A 64 -25.53 9.48 -1.25
CA THR A 64 -25.04 10.87 -1.26
C THR A 64 -24.34 11.25 0.04
N GLY A 65 -24.90 10.85 1.20
CA GLY A 65 -24.25 11.04 2.50
C GLY A 65 -22.90 10.31 2.59
N LEU A 66 -22.86 9.04 2.18
CA LEU A 66 -21.60 8.26 2.14
C LEU A 66 -20.55 8.90 1.22
N PHE A 67 -20.97 9.42 0.07
CA PHE A 67 -20.08 10.12 -0.86
C PHE A 67 -19.47 11.40 -0.23
N GLN A 68 -20.29 12.19 0.47
CA GLN A 68 -19.83 13.38 1.19
C GLN A 68 -18.84 13.03 2.31
N GLU A 69 -19.10 11.96 3.07
CA GLU A 69 -18.16 11.46 4.10
C GLU A 69 -16.81 11.04 3.50
N VAL A 70 -16.83 10.35 2.36
CA VAL A 70 -15.61 9.95 1.63
C VAL A 70 -14.83 11.18 1.14
N ALA A 71 -15.52 12.21 0.63
CA ALA A 71 -14.90 13.46 0.20
C ALA A 71 -14.28 14.23 1.37
N ALA A 72 -15.02 14.39 2.47
CA ALA A 72 -14.53 15.05 3.69
C ALA A 72 -13.30 14.33 4.27
N ALA A 73 -13.31 12.99 4.28
CA ALA A 73 -12.16 12.21 4.73
C ALA A 73 -10.92 12.44 3.85
N TYR A 74 -11.08 12.55 2.53
CA TYR A 74 -9.97 12.82 1.61
C TYR A 74 -9.37 14.21 1.83
N GLU A 75 -10.21 15.22 2.06
CA GLU A 75 -9.75 16.57 2.36
C GLU A 75 -8.99 16.63 3.69
N LEU A 76 -9.51 16.00 4.75
CA LEU A 76 -8.86 15.92 6.06
C LEU A 76 -7.45 15.31 5.97
N ILE A 77 -7.30 14.20 5.24
CA ILE A 77 -5.97 13.59 5.02
C ILE A 77 -5.08 14.49 4.15
N GLY A 78 -5.65 15.22 3.19
CA GLY A 78 -4.93 16.23 2.42
C GLY A 78 -4.39 17.38 3.29
N HIS A 79 -5.18 17.84 4.26
CA HIS A 79 -4.75 18.83 5.25
C HIS A 79 -3.64 18.28 6.16
N PHE A 80 -3.74 17.02 6.59
CA PHE A 80 -2.68 16.35 7.35
C PHE A 80 -1.35 16.34 6.60
N PHE A 81 -1.33 16.01 5.30
CA PHE A 81 -0.09 16.06 4.51
C PHE A 81 0.53 17.46 4.46
N LYS A 82 -0.28 18.50 4.27
CA LYS A 82 0.19 19.89 4.26
C LYS A 82 0.76 20.31 5.63
N GLN A 83 0.16 19.85 6.73
CA GLN A 83 0.68 20.11 8.09
C GLN A 83 2.00 19.38 8.34
N ARG A 84 2.07 18.11 7.92
CA ARG A 84 3.26 17.27 8.00
C ARG A 84 4.45 17.86 7.22
N GLU A 85 4.23 18.31 5.99
CA GLU A 85 5.28 18.94 5.16
C GLU A 85 5.80 20.26 5.76
N ARG A 86 4.97 20.95 6.54
CA ARG A 86 5.35 22.19 7.24
C ARG A 86 6.04 21.93 8.59
N GLY A 87 6.29 20.67 8.94
CA GLY A 87 6.91 20.29 10.22
C GLY A 87 6.02 20.49 11.44
N VAL A 88 4.74 20.83 11.25
CA VAL A 88 3.76 20.95 12.33
C VAL A 88 3.23 19.56 12.62
N ALA A 89 3.80 18.98 13.67
CA ALA A 89 3.41 17.69 14.22
C ALA A 89 1.94 17.68 14.68
N LEU A 90 1.28 16.52 14.56
CA LEU A 90 0.29 16.12 15.56
C LEU A 90 0.95 16.27 16.93
N VAL A 91 0.34 17.08 17.81
CA VAL A 91 0.78 17.44 19.17
C VAL A 91 2.03 16.68 19.64
N GLY A 92 3.22 17.28 19.44
CA GLY A 92 4.46 16.87 20.11
C GLY A 92 5.41 15.87 19.43
N ARG A 93 5.24 15.46 18.16
CA ARG A 93 6.19 14.52 17.50
C ARG A 93 6.60 14.88 16.06
N SER A 94 7.91 14.99 15.80
CA SER A 94 8.46 15.28 14.46
C SER A 94 8.31 14.09 13.49
N TYR A 95 7.52 14.25 12.43
CA TYR A 95 7.33 13.24 11.38
C TYR A 95 8.23 13.49 10.17
N SER A 96 9.44 12.93 10.16
CA SER A 96 10.28 12.92 8.95
C SER A 96 9.79 11.85 7.99
N SER A 97 9.39 12.22 6.75
CA SER A 97 9.14 11.24 5.68
C SER A 97 10.41 10.41 5.43
N PRO A 98 10.40 9.09 5.63
CA PRO A 98 11.43 8.23 5.07
C PRO A 98 11.23 8.25 3.55
N ARG A 99 12.08 8.98 2.84
CA ARG A 99 12.12 8.97 1.37
C ARG A 99 12.50 7.54 0.95
N PRO A 100 11.64 6.78 0.25
CA PRO A 100 12.08 5.54 -0.37
C PRO A 100 13.19 5.90 -1.36
N THR A 101 14.30 5.18 -1.30
CA THR A 101 15.42 5.29 -2.24
C THR A 101 14.86 5.15 -3.65
N GLN A 102 14.73 6.27 -4.37
CA GLN A 102 14.46 6.26 -5.80
C GLN A 102 15.64 5.54 -6.45
N PRO A 103 15.42 4.51 -7.28
CA PRO A 103 16.49 3.97 -8.11
C PRO A 103 17.02 5.12 -8.98
N GLN A 104 18.33 5.34 -8.92
CA GLN A 104 19.02 6.23 -9.84
C GLN A 104 18.70 5.77 -11.25
N SER A 105 18.07 6.63 -12.04
CA SER A 105 18.00 6.44 -13.49
C SER A 105 19.43 6.42 -14.00
N THR A 106 19.90 5.25 -14.42
CA THR A 106 21.13 5.14 -15.21
C THR A 106 20.90 5.94 -16.49
N LYS A 107 21.52 7.12 -16.58
CA LYS A 107 21.55 7.90 -17.82
C LYS A 107 22.34 7.09 -18.86
N PRO A 108 21.91 7.09 -20.13
CA PRO A 108 22.69 6.48 -21.21
C PRO A 108 24.00 7.27 -21.42
N PRO A 109 25.10 6.61 -21.82
CA PRO A 109 26.35 7.29 -22.12
C PRO A 109 26.28 7.88 -23.54
N GLY A 110 26.52 9.18 -23.68
CA GLY A 110 26.73 9.81 -24.98
C GLY A 110 26.12 11.21 -25.09
N GLY A 111 26.97 12.23 -25.15
CA GLY A 111 26.55 13.59 -25.48
C GLY A 111 27.47 14.66 -24.92
N PHE A 112 28.52 14.99 -25.68
CA PHE A 112 29.36 16.17 -25.50
C PHE A 112 28.52 17.46 -25.38
N ARG A 113 28.88 18.36 -24.44
CA ARG A 113 29.03 19.81 -24.71
C ARG A 113 29.61 20.62 -23.53
N SER A 114 30.67 21.33 -23.90
CA SER A 114 31.22 22.62 -23.43
C SER A 114 31.22 22.98 -21.94
N SER A 115 32.46 23.03 -21.44
CA SER A 115 32.96 23.74 -20.28
C SER A 115 32.64 25.24 -20.28
N ARG A 116 32.11 25.74 -19.16
CA ARG A 116 32.14 27.14 -18.76
C ARG A 116 32.56 27.20 -17.29
N PRO A 117 33.56 28.00 -16.89
CA PRO A 117 34.09 27.97 -15.54
C PRO A 117 33.19 28.81 -14.60
N THR A 118 32.65 28.18 -13.58
CA THR A 118 31.92 28.87 -12.50
C THR A 118 32.87 29.08 -11.33
N GLN A 119 33.05 30.34 -10.95
CA GLN A 119 33.91 30.81 -9.85
C GLN A 119 33.59 30.11 -8.52
N GLU A 120 34.65 29.65 -7.87
CA GLU A 120 34.63 29.06 -6.53
C GLU A 120 34.21 30.09 -5.49
N ARG A 121 33.18 29.76 -4.70
CA ARG A 121 32.85 30.44 -3.44
C ARG A 121 33.40 29.61 -2.27
N PRO A 122 33.95 30.22 -1.21
CA PRO A 122 34.67 29.49 -0.17
C PRO A 122 33.76 28.59 0.65
N GLN A 123 34.16 27.33 0.83
CA GLN A 123 33.49 26.38 1.72
C GLN A 123 33.78 26.77 3.18
N ALA A 124 32.78 27.35 3.84
CA ALA A 124 32.78 27.49 5.29
C ALA A 124 32.75 26.09 5.93
N ARG A 125 33.84 25.71 6.61
CA ARG A 125 33.94 24.53 7.47
C ARG A 125 32.84 24.59 8.53
N ARG A 126 31.83 23.71 8.43
CA ARG A 126 30.87 23.48 9.52
C ARG A 126 31.42 22.39 10.45
N PRO A 127 31.36 22.57 11.77
CA PRO A 127 31.97 21.65 12.72
C PRO A 127 31.27 20.29 12.69
N SER A 128 32.09 19.24 12.64
CA SER A 128 31.73 17.87 12.97
C SER A 128 31.30 17.79 14.44
N GLY A 129 30.01 17.62 14.71
CA GLY A 129 29.53 17.53 16.09
C GLY A 129 28.03 17.64 16.25
N TRP A 130 27.27 16.77 15.58
CA TRP A 130 25.91 16.44 16.01
C TRP A 130 25.78 14.92 15.95
N GLY A 131 25.93 14.29 17.11
CA GLY A 131 25.79 12.86 17.28
C GLY A 131 24.50 12.37 16.62
N ALA A 132 24.62 11.28 15.87
CA ALA A 132 23.48 10.56 15.35
C ALA A 132 22.56 10.21 16.53
N SER A 133 21.45 10.92 16.70
CA SER A 133 20.36 10.42 17.52
C SER A 133 20.03 9.03 17.00
N PRO A 134 19.96 7.99 17.85
CA PRO A 134 19.56 6.66 17.42
C PRO A 134 18.21 6.81 16.72
N ARG A 135 18.13 6.40 15.44
CA ARG A 135 16.87 6.42 14.70
C ARG A 135 15.86 5.68 15.56
N GLN A 136 14.84 6.39 16.05
CA GLN A 136 13.83 5.83 16.92
C GLN A 136 13.32 4.54 16.29
N SER A 137 13.40 3.46 17.05
CA SER A 137 12.96 2.14 16.60
C SER A 137 11.45 2.21 16.35
N HIS A 138 11.03 2.30 15.08
CA HIS A 138 9.62 2.31 14.65
C HIS A 138 8.98 0.91 14.75
N LEU A 139 9.33 0.17 15.81
CA LEU A 139 8.77 -1.13 16.11
C LEU A 139 7.43 -0.93 16.83
N TYR A 140 6.48 -1.78 16.49
CA TYR A 140 5.14 -1.72 17.05
C TYR A 140 5.14 -1.85 18.58
N CYS A 141 4.53 -0.90 19.29
CA CYS A 141 4.42 -0.91 20.75
C CYS A 141 2.96 -1.13 21.17
N GLY A 142 2.42 -2.33 20.95
CA GLY A 142 1.07 -2.70 21.41
C GLY A 142 0.93 -4.20 21.64
N LYS A 143 -0.30 -4.66 21.86
CA LYS A 143 -0.65 -6.09 22.02
C LYS A 143 -0.88 -6.73 20.65
N LEU A 144 -0.66 -8.04 20.55
CA LEU A 144 -0.95 -8.79 19.35
C LEU A 144 -2.47 -8.71 19.04
N PRO A 145 -2.90 -8.36 17.81
CA PRO A 145 -4.31 -8.24 17.47
C PRO A 145 -5.10 -9.54 17.66
N GLY A 146 -6.32 -9.43 18.20
CA GLY A 146 -7.29 -10.52 18.37
C GLY A 146 -7.99 -10.95 17.07
N ARG A 147 -7.29 -10.91 15.94
CA ARG A 147 -7.76 -11.30 14.61
C ARG A 147 -6.71 -12.15 13.92
N THR A 148 -7.10 -12.85 12.87
CA THR A 148 -6.13 -13.57 12.04
C THR A 148 -5.21 -12.57 11.33
N LEU A 149 -3.94 -12.92 11.22
CA LEU A 149 -2.90 -12.05 10.68
C LEU A 149 -2.23 -12.71 9.50
N GLU A 150 -2.02 -11.93 8.45
CA GLU A 150 -1.10 -12.27 7.37
C GLU A 150 0.34 -12.27 7.88
N PHE A 151 1.20 -13.10 7.28
CA PHE A 151 2.55 -13.34 7.80
C PHE A 151 3.37 -12.05 8.01
N GLY A 152 3.37 -11.14 7.04
CA GLY A 152 4.09 -9.87 7.17
C GLY A 152 3.58 -8.98 8.32
N LEU A 153 2.27 -8.94 8.55
CA LEU A 153 1.69 -8.21 9.68
C LEU A 153 2.01 -8.89 11.00
N PHE A 154 1.99 -10.22 11.05
CA PHE A 154 2.40 -10.97 12.23
C PHE A 154 3.83 -10.63 12.65
N LEU A 155 4.78 -10.61 11.70
CA LEU A 155 6.17 -10.20 11.98
C LEU A 155 6.27 -8.76 12.52
N TYR A 156 5.47 -7.84 11.96
CA TYR A 156 5.43 -6.44 12.41
C TYR A 156 4.93 -6.32 13.85
N TYR A 157 3.81 -6.97 14.19
CA TYR A 157 3.26 -6.92 15.55
C TYR A 157 4.12 -7.67 16.57
N GLN A 158 4.86 -8.70 16.14
CA GLN A 158 5.88 -9.39 16.94
C GLN A 158 7.18 -8.57 17.11
N ARG A 159 7.25 -7.36 16.53
CA ARG A 159 8.43 -6.46 16.61
C ARG A 159 9.69 -7.03 15.98
N LEU A 160 9.54 -8.00 15.07
CA LEU A 160 10.65 -8.61 14.34
C LEU A 160 11.04 -7.78 13.12
N ILE A 161 10.09 -7.01 12.58
CA ILE A 161 10.30 -6.06 11.49
C ILE A 161 9.59 -4.74 11.82
N ASP A 162 10.11 -3.64 11.29
CA ASP A 162 9.41 -2.36 11.31
C ASP A 162 8.42 -2.24 10.14
N TYR A 163 7.58 -1.20 10.18
CA TYR A 163 6.59 -0.97 9.12
C TYR A 163 7.25 -0.68 7.76
N ARG A 164 8.46 -0.13 7.75
CA ARG A 164 9.22 0.15 6.53
C ARG A 164 9.59 -1.14 5.81
N GLN A 165 10.16 -2.09 6.55
CA GLN A 165 10.59 -3.39 6.06
C GLN A 165 9.39 -4.18 5.55
N LEU A 166 8.24 -4.09 6.22
CA LEU A 166 6.98 -4.67 5.73
C LEU A 166 6.59 -4.08 4.36
N VAL A 167 6.58 -2.75 4.22
CA VAL A 167 6.24 -2.09 2.94
C VAL A 167 7.26 -2.43 1.84
N GLU A 168 8.55 -2.42 2.16
CA GLU A 168 9.61 -2.80 1.21
C GLU A 168 9.44 -4.25 0.73
N ALA A 169 9.13 -5.18 1.63
CA ALA A 169 8.86 -6.58 1.30
C ALA A 169 7.64 -6.72 0.38
N LEU A 170 6.54 -6.02 0.68
CA LEU A 170 5.32 -6.05 -0.14
C LEU A 170 5.56 -5.46 -1.53
N VAL A 171 6.34 -4.38 -1.63
CA VAL A 171 6.72 -3.78 -2.92
C VAL A 171 7.62 -4.72 -3.71
N TRP A 172 8.58 -5.37 -3.06
CA TRP A 172 9.46 -6.38 -3.68
C TRP A 172 8.64 -7.55 -4.24
N GLN A 173 7.74 -8.12 -3.46
CA GLN A 173 6.90 -9.24 -3.89
C GLN A 173 5.97 -8.84 -5.06
N ARG A 174 5.41 -7.62 -5.01
CA ARG A 174 4.54 -7.12 -6.07
C ARG A 174 5.27 -6.93 -7.40
N ARG A 175 6.54 -6.49 -7.38
CA ARG A 175 7.34 -6.26 -8.61
C ARG A 175 7.61 -7.53 -9.39
N GLN A 176 7.55 -8.69 -8.75
CA GLN A 176 7.73 -9.99 -9.39
C GLN A 176 6.47 -10.46 -10.13
N ARG A 177 5.32 -9.78 -9.97
CA ARG A 177 4.06 -10.15 -10.63
C ARG A 177 4.04 -9.62 -12.06
N PRO A 178 4.20 -10.46 -13.11
CA PRO A 178 3.98 -10.01 -14.47
C PRO A 178 2.51 -9.62 -14.67
N ASN A 179 2.21 -8.67 -15.56
CA ASN A 179 0.82 -8.32 -15.84
C ASN A 179 0.14 -9.48 -16.59
N LEU A 180 -1.14 -9.71 -16.29
CA LEU A 180 -1.89 -10.82 -16.85
C LEU A 180 -2.04 -10.72 -18.38
N GLY A 181 -2.21 -9.48 -18.89
CA GLY A 181 -2.23 -9.20 -20.33
C GLY A 181 -0.90 -9.53 -21.02
N ASP A 182 0.24 -9.19 -20.40
CA ASP A 182 1.57 -9.49 -20.94
C ASP A 182 1.81 -11.00 -21.03
N ILE A 183 1.35 -11.76 -20.03
CA ILE A 183 1.42 -13.24 -20.04
C ILE A 183 0.55 -13.79 -21.19
N ALA A 184 -0.69 -13.34 -21.29
CA ALA A 184 -1.61 -13.78 -22.32
C ALA A 184 -1.11 -13.44 -23.73
N GLN A 185 -0.48 -12.28 -23.91
CA GLN A 185 0.16 -11.89 -25.17
C GLN A 185 1.32 -12.81 -25.54
N ARG A 186 2.22 -13.08 -24.59
CA ARG A 186 3.36 -13.97 -24.80
C ARG A 186 2.93 -15.40 -25.16
N TRP A 187 1.80 -15.85 -24.63
CA TRP A 187 1.22 -17.17 -24.94
C TRP A 187 0.38 -17.17 -26.23
N GLY A 188 0.25 -16.03 -26.90
CA GLY A 188 -0.56 -15.90 -28.13
C GLY A 188 -2.06 -15.98 -27.89
N TRP A 189 -2.53 -15.86 -26.64
CA TRP A 189 -3.96 -15.91 -26.30
C TRP A 189 -4.65 -14.56 -26.45
N LEU A 190 -3.89 -13.46 -26.37
CA LEU A 190 -4.40 -12.12 -26.63
C LEU A 190 -3.44 -11.36 -27.54
N THR A 191 -4.00 -10.62 -28.48
CA THR A 191 -3.28 -9.64 -29.27
C THR A 191 -3.22 -8.30 -28.53
N GLU A 192 -2.32 -7.41 -28.97
CA GLU A 192 -2.22 -6.07 -28.39
C GLU A 192 -3.53 -5.28 -28.57
N GLN A 193 -4.23 -5.48 -29.68
CA GLN A 193 -5.52 -4.83 -29.95
C GLN A 193 -6.60 -5.28 -28.97
N GLU A 194 -6.68 -6.58 -28.69
CA GLU A 194 -7.64 -7.15 -27.72
C GLU A 194 -7.32 -6.67 -26.30
N ILE A 195 -6.03 -6.61 -25.93
CA ILE A 195 -5.61 -6.04 -24.63
C ILE A 195 -6.08 -4.60 -24.49
N ARG A 196 -5.88 -3.75 -25.51
CA ARG A 196 -6.38 -2.37 -25.50
C ARG A 196 -7.90 -2.32 -25.40
N ALA A 197 -8.62 -3.18 -26.11
CA ALA A 197 -10.08 -3.28 -26.02
C ALA A 197 -10.55 -3.63 -24.60
N ILE A 198 -9.91 -4.62 -23.96
CA ILE A 198 -10.19 -5.01 -22.58
C ILE A 198 -9.94 -3.84 -21.61
N LEU A 199 -8.82 -3.14 -21.75
CA LEU A 199 -8.47 -2.01 -20.89
C LEU A 199 -9.43 -0.82 -21.05
N ASN A 200 -9.88 -0.56 -22.28
CA ASN A 200 -10.78 0.55 -22.60
C ASN A 200 -12.25 0.23 -22.31
N SER A 201 -12.61 -1.04 -22.10
CA SER A 201 -13.98 -1.43 -21.79
C SER A 201 -14.48 -0.72 -20.52
N ARG A 202 -15.62 -0.03 -20.65
CA ARG A 202 -16.31 0.61 -19.52
C ARG A 202 -17.40 -0.34 -19.04
N GLY A 203 -17.56 -0.48 -17.73
CA GLY A 203 -18.54 -1.38 -17.14
C GLY A 203 -18.27 -1.62 -15.65
N HIS A 204 -19.14 -2.41 -15.03
CA HIS A 204 -19.07 -2.74 -13.60
C HIS A 204 -17.90 -3.67 -13.24
N LEU A 205 -17.44 -4.48 -14.20
CA LEU A 205 -16.30 -5.39 -14.04
C LEU A 205 -15.01 -4.57 -13.86
N ARG A 206 -14.31 -4.79 -12.73
CA ARG A 206 -13.11 -4.00 -12.39
C ARG A 206 -11.83 -4.68 -12.83
N ARG A 207 -11.76 -6.01 -12.77
CA ARG A 207 -10.51 -6.74 -13.00
C ARG A 207 -10.32 -7.04 -14.48
N PHE A 208 -9.06 -6.95 -14.95
CA PHE A 208 -8.70 -7.24 -16.34
C PHE A 208 -9.17 -8.62 -16.78
N GLY A 209 -8.92 -9.65 -15.97
CA GLY A 209 -9.29 -11.03 -16.29
C GLY A 209 -10.80 -11.23 -16.46
N GLU A 210 -11.60 -10.69 -15.52
CA GLU A 210 -13.06 -10.77 -15.59
C GLU A 210 -13.61 -10.08 -16.84
N LYS A 211 -13.05 -8.91 -17.19
CA LYS A 211 -13.39 -8.20 -18.43
C LYS A 211 -13.01 -9.02 -19.67
N ALA A 212 -11.83 -9.64 -19.68
CA ALA A 212 -11.36 -10.45 -20.79
C ALA A 212 -12.28 -11.66 -21.03
N VAL A 213 -12.77 -12.29 -19.96
CA VAL A 213 -13.74 -13.39 -20.06
C VAL A 213 -15.12 -12.89 -20.52
N HIS A 214 -15.61 -11.79 -19.95
CA HIS A 214 -16.90 -11.21 -20.35
C HIS A 214 -16.92 -10.77 -21.82
N LEU A 215 -15.81 -10.22 -22.32
CA LEU A 215 -15.66 -9.83 -23.73
C LEU A 215 -15.32 -11.00 -24.65
N GLN A 216 -15.30 -12.23 -24.13
CA GLN A 216 -15.02 -13.47 -24.86
C GLN A 216 -13.62 -13.54 -25.50
N TYR A 217 -12.70 -12.67 -25.11
CA TYR A 217 -11.29 -12.75 -25.54
C TYR A 217 -10.52 -13.85 -24.79
N LEU A 218 -10.96 -14.21 -23.59
CA LEU A 218 -10.43 -15.36 -22.84
C LEU A 218 -11.57 -16.25 -22.37
N SER A 219 -11.32 -17.55 -22.29
CA SER A 219 -12.16 -18.48 -21.53
C SER A 219 -11.84 -18.41 -20.03
N GLU A 220 -12.80 -18.82 -19.20
CA GLU A 220 -12.58 -18.94 -17.74
C GLU A 220 -11.38 -19.86 -17.43
N ARG A 221 -11.21 -20.95 -18.19
CA ARG A 221 -10.08 -21.86 -18.03
C ARG A 221 -8.75 -21.17 -18.31
N GLN A 222 -8.64 -20.42 -19.41
CA GLN A 222 -7.44 -19.64 -19.72
C GLN A 222 -7.15 -18.61 -18.63
N LEU A 223 -8.17 -17.91 -18.13
CA LEU A 223 -7.99 -16.97 -17.02
C LEU A 223 -7.42 -17.67 -15.78
N GLN A 224 -7.96 -18.84 -15.40
CA GLN A 224 -7.44 -19.60 -14.26
C GLN A 224 -6.00 -20.05 -14.47
N THR A 225 -5.62 -20.47 -15.69
CA THR A 225 -4.23 -20.82 -16.02
C THR A 225 -3.30 -19.62 -15.90
N LEU A 226 -3.70 -18.44 -16.42
CA LEU A 226 -2.92 -17.21 -16.29
C LEU A 226 -2.73 -16.81 -14.83
N LEU A 227 -3.79 -16.89 -14.03
CA LEU A 227 -3.74 -16.60 -12.59
C LEU A 227 -2.87 -17.59 -11.83
N TYR A 228 -2.88 -18.86 -12.20
CA TYR A 228 -1.99 -19.87 -11.61
C TYR A 228 -0.53 -19.57 -11.93
N TYR A 229 -0.20 -19.30 -13.19
CA TYR A 229 1.15 -18.94 -13.60
C TYR A 229 1.64 -17.63 -12.96
N GLN A 230 0.81 -16.58 -12.94
CA GLN A 230 1.18 -15.32 -12.29
C GLN A 230 1.45 -15.48 -10.78
N ARG A 231 0.74 -16.41 -10.12
CA ARG A 231 0.99 -16.76 -8.71
C ARG A 231 2.30 -17.52 -8.53
N SER A 232 2.64 -18.44 -9.43
CA SER A 232 3.88 -19.21 -9.34
C SER A 232 5.15 -18.38 -9.55
N GLN A 233 5.06 -17.21 -10.21
CA GLN A 233 6.18 -16.30 -10.38
C GLN A 233 6.54 -15.49 -9.12
N GLN A 234 5.70 -15.51 -8.09
CA GLN A 234 5.92 -14.73 -6.88
C GLN A 234 6.64 -15.55 -5.83
N GLN A 235 7.77 -15.03 -5.37
CA GLN A 235 8.43 -15.55 -4.21
C GLN A 235 7.62 -15.30 -2.94
N ARG A 236 7.84 -16.14 -1.93
CA ARG A 236 7.19 -15.97 -0.64
C ARG A 236 7.73 -14.73 0.03
N LEU A 237 6.88 -14.01 0.77
CA LEU A 237 7.28 -12.78 1.46
C LEU A 237 8.46 -13.01 2.43
N GLY A 238 8.57 -14.23 3.00
CA GLY A 238 9.67 -14.65 3.85
C GLY A 238 11.05 -14.61 3.17
N GLU A 239 11.12 -14.89 1.87
CA GLU A 239 12.39 -14.91 1.11
C GLU A 239 13.04 -13.53 1.08
N PHE A 240 12.24 -12.45 1.02
CA PHE A 240 12.76 -11.08 1.14
C PHE A 240 13.56 -10.86 2.42
N PHE A 241 13.05 -11.34 3.56
CA PHE A 241 13.71 -11.14 4.86
C PHE A 241 14.99 -11.96 4.99
N ILE A 242 15.05 -13.11 4.32
CA ILE A 242 16.26 -13.95 4.21
C ILE A 242 17.32 -13.25 3.33
N GLU A 243 16.93 -12.80 2.13
CA GLU A 243 17.83 -12.09 1.21
C GLU A 243 18.44 -10.83 1.85
N LYS A 244 17.64 -10.11 2.64
CA LYS A 244 18.06 -8.91 3.35
C LYS A 244 18.80 -9.19 4.66
N LYS A 245 18.99 -10.47 5.03
CA LYS A 245 19.62 -10.92 6.29
C LYS A 245 18.94 -10.33 7.53
N ILE A 246 17.63 -10.10 7.45
CA ILE A 246 16.79 -9.64 8.56
C ILE A 246 16.38 -10.84 9.43
N LEU A 247 16.05 -11.96 8.79
CA LEU A 247 15.67 -13.23 9.43
C LEU A 247 16.38 -14.40 8.74
N THR A 248 16.62 -15.49 9.47
CA THR A 248 17.15 -16.72 8.88
C THR A 248 16.03 -17.60 8.32
N ALA A 249 16.37 -18.60 7.49
CA ALA A 249 15.38 -19.57 7.01
C ALA A 249 14.70 -20.33 8.17
N ALA A 250 15.50 -20.73 9.18
CA ALA A 250 14.98 -21.38 10.38
C ALA A 250 14.04 -20.46 11.18
N ASP A 251 14.33 -19.16 11.26
CA ASP A 251 13.42 -18.20 11.88
C ASP A 251 12.09 -18.14 11.13
N ILE A 252 12.13 -18.06 9.80
CA ILE A 252 10.92 -17.99 8.98
C ILE A 252 10.05 -19.23 9.18
N GLU A 253 10.63 -20.43 9.18
CA GLU A 253 9.90 -21.67 9.40
C GLU A 253 9.19 -21.69 10.75
N ARG A 254 9.93 -21.37 11.83
CA ARG A 254 9.37 -21.25 13.18
C ARG A 254 8.24 -20.22 13.23
N LEU A 255 8.45 -19.04 12.67
CA LEU A 255 7.50 -17.93 12.74
C LEU A 255 6.22 -18.20 11.94
N VAL A 256 6.30 -18.98 10.85
CA VAL A 256 5.12 -19.43 10.12
C VAL A 256 4.27 -20.36 10.99
N LEU A 257 4.90 -21.28 11.75
CA LEU A 257 4.17 -22.16 12.67
C LEU A 257 3.51 -21.37 13.81
N GLU A 258 4.23 -20.40 14.39
CA GLU A 258 3.67 -19.52 15.42
C GLU A 258 2.48 -18.68 14.91
N GLN A 259 2.58 -18.16 13.69
CA GLN A 259 1.49 -17.42 13.04
C GLN A 259 0.26 -18.30 12.79
N GLN A 260 0.46 -19.54 12.34
CA GLN A 260 -0.62 -20.50 12.15
C GLN A 260 -1.30 -20.84 13.47
N ALA A 261 -0.54 -21.11 14.53
CA ALA A 261 -1.08 -21.39 15.86
C ALA A 261 -1.88 -20.21 16.42
N HIS A 262 -1.37 -18.98 16.26
CA HIS A 262 -2.10 -17.75 16.60
C HIS A 262 -3.44 -17.67 15.85
N ASN A 263 -3.41 -17.82 14.52
CA ASN A 263 -4.61 -17.73 13.70
C ASN A 263 -5.65 -18.81 14.04
N GLN A 264 -5.22 -20.03 14.34
CA GLN A 264 -6.09 -21.12 14.78
C GLN A 264 -6.77 -20.79 16.13
N LYS A 265 -6.01 -20.28 17.10
CA LYS A 265 -6.56 -19.87 18.40
C LYS A 265 -7.62 -18.78 18.24
N ILE A 266 -7.32 -17.75 17.46
CA ILE A 266 -8.28 -16.67 17.20
C ILE A 266 -9.53 -17.18 16.48
N ALA A 267 -9.37 -18.04 15.47
CA ALA A 267 -10.52 -18.62 14.77
C ALA A 267 -11.42 -19.42 15.73
N ALA A 268 -10.83 -20.17 16.66
CA ALA A 268 -11.58 -20.90 17.68
C ALA A 268 -12.30 -19.96 18.67
N GLU A 269 -11.68 -18.86 19.09
CA GLU A 269 -12.30 -17.84 19.95
C GLU A 269 -13.48 -17.14 19.27
N LEU A 270 -13.33 -16.75 18.01
CA LEU A 270 -14.42 -16.14 17.21
C LEU A 270 -15.60 -17.10 17.01
N LEU A 271 -15.33 -18.39 16.79
CA LEU A 271 -16.37 -19.41 16.68
C LEU A 271 -17.13 -19.62 18.00
N ARG A 272 -16.48 -19.41 19.16
CA ARG A 272 -17.12 -19.48 20.48
C ARG A 272 -17.94 -18.24 20.79
N ALA A 273 -17.48 -17.06 20.40
CA ALA A 273 -18.17 -15.79 20.64
C ALA A 273 -19.46 -15.61 19.80
N ASN A 274 -19.55 -16.32 18.67
CA ASN A 274 -20.72 -16.30 17.78
C ASN A 274 -21.76 -17.40 18.09
N ARG A 275 -21.56 -18.19 19.15
CA ARG A 275 -22.56 -19.14 19.67
C ARG A 275 -23.24 -18.56 20.88
#